data_AF-A0A9X2NJ06-F1
#
_entry.id   AF-A0A9X2NJ06-F1
#
_cell.length_a   1.000
_cell.length_b   1.000
_cell.length_c   1.000
_cell.angle_alpha   90.00
_cell.angle_beta   90.00
_cell.angle_gamma   90.00
#
_symmetry.space_group_name_H-M   'P 1'
#
loop_
_entity.id
_entity.type
_entity.pdbx_description
1 polymer ?
#
loop_
_entity_poly.entity_id
_entity_poly.type
_entity_poly.pdbx_seq_one_letter_code
_entity_poly.pdbx_strand_id
1 'polypeptide(L)'
;MRDQIMTDYLRALASDASPGGGATAALHVAQAAALLGRISGAHEAGDLSMHALRLAEKEAHAATVLTRARRMPPGAARESALAEARRRACEPAAAVITAAAAVLDLAGRVPPDPWVATDLAAAVAAARAAATTAGVSIEIHSGAAAPPEVAAVRERADELTAAVREVALVSR
;
A
#
# COMPACT_ATOMS: atom_id res chain seq x y z
N MET A 1 0.92 12.84 -9.96
CA MET A 1 0.91 11.36 -9.92
C MET A 1 -0.51 10.82 -10.08
N ARG A 2 -1.51 11.43 -9.44
CA ARG A 2 -2.90 10.98 -9.51
C ARG A 2 -3.51 10.86 -10.92
N ASP A 3 -3.19 11.79 -11.81
CA ASP A 3 -3.81 11.88 -13.15
C ASP A 3 -2.86 11.47 -14.29
N GLN A 4 -1.79 10.76 -13.99
CA GLN A 4 -0.83 10.30 -15.01
C GLN A 4 -1.31 9.03 -15.70
N ILE A 5 -0.95 8.86 -16.97
CA ILE A 5 -1.20 7.60 -17.68
C ILE A 5 -0.29 6.48 -17.11
N MET A 6 -0.78 5.24 -17.13
CA MET A 6 -0.08 4.10 -16.53
C MET A 6 1.32 3.88 -17.14
N THR A 7 1.49 4.12 -18.44
CA THR A 7 2.81 4.01 -19.10
C THR A 7 3.82 5.01 -18.54
N ASP A 8 3.40 6.24 -18.26
CA ASP A 8 4.27 7.27 -17.67
C ASP A 8 4.59 6.95 -16.22
N TYR A 9 3.62 6.42 -15.47
CA TYR A 9 3.87 5.92 -14.12
C TYR A 9 4.98 4.85 -14.11
N LEU A 10 4.86 3.83 -14.95
CA LEU A 10 5.80 2.72 -14.99
C LEU A 10 7.20 3.18 -15.44
N ARG A 11 7.26 4.13 -16.38
CA ARG A 11 8.52 4.74 -16.80
C ARG A 11 9.16 5.54 -15.66
N ALA A 12 8.37 6.32 -14.91
CA ALA A 12 8.85 7.03 -13.74
C ALA A 12 9.35 6.05 -12.66
N LEU A 13 8.60 4.98 -12.39
CA LEU A 13 8.95 3.93 -11.42
C LEU A 13 10.30 3.27 -11.73
N ALA A 14 10.62 3.08 -13.01
CA ALA A 14 11.88 2.50 -13.48
C ALA A 14 13.06 3.50 -13.56
N SER A 15 12.86 4.77 -13.19
CA SER A 15 13.87 5.83 -13.32
C SER A 15 14.59 6.16 -12.01
N ASP A 16 15.65 6.95 -12.07
CA ASP A 16 16.34 7.51 -10.89
C ASP A 16 15.46 8.48 -10.06
N ALA A 17 14.36 8.97 -10.65
CA ALA A 17 13.37 9.81 -9.99
C ALA A 17 12.13 8.98 -9.55
N SER A 18 12.33 7.69 -9.28
CA SER A 18 11.26 6.76 -8.95
C SER A 18 10.40 7.25 -7.77
N PRO A 19 9.05 7.18 -7.88
CA PRO A 19 8.16 7.33 -6.74
C PRO A 19 8.34 6.23 -5.67
N GLY A 20 9.05 5.14 -6.00
CA GLY A 20 9.52 4.14 -5.06
C GLY A 20 8.46 3.13 -4.59
N GLY A 21 8.91 2.19 -3.75
CA GLY A 21 8.08 1.08 -3.27
C GLY A 21 6.93 1.51 -2.36
N GLY A 22 7.09 2.58 -1.57
CA GLY A 22 6.03 3.12 -0.72
C GLY A 22 4.82 3.62 -1.53
N ALA A 23 5.08 4.33 -2.64
CA ALA A 23 4.03 4.75 -3.56
C ALA A 23 3.32 3.55 -4.20
N THR A 24 4.08 2.53 -4.60
CA THR A 24 3.52 1.26 -5.10
C THR A 24 2.65 0.56 -4.06
N ALA A 25 3.07 0.55 -2.78
CA ALA A 25 2.28 -0.02 -1.69
C ALA A 25 0.93 0.69 -1.53
N ALA A 26 0.93 2.03 -1.56
CA ALA A 26 -0.32 2.80 -1.54
C ALA A 26 -1.19 2.55 -2.78
N LEU A 27 -0.59 2.35 -3.96
CA LEU A 27 -1.33 1.99 -5.17
C LEU A 27 -1.95 0.60 -5.10
N HIS A 28 -1.30 -0.37 -4.46
CA HIS A 28 -1.94 -1.67 -4.18
C HIS A 28 -3.21 -1.50 -3.34
N VAL A 29 -3.19 -0.63 -2.32
CA VAL A 29 -4.42 -0.31 -1.54
C VAL A 29 -5.47 0.33 -2.43
N ALA A 30 -5.08 1.29 -3.28
CA ALA A 30 -6.02 1.98 -4.17
C ALA A 30 -6.71 1.02 -5.15
N GLN A 31 -5.95 0.10 -5.75
CA GLN A 31 -6.44 -0.94 -6.65
C GLN A 31 -7.34 -1.93 -5.92
N ALA A 32 -6.93 -2.39 -4.74
CA ALA A 32 -7.72 -3.32 -3.94
C ALA A 32 -9.07 -2.72 -3.53
N ALA A 33 -9.07 -1.48 -3.05
CA ALA A 33 -10.28 -0.77 -2.69
C ALA A 33 -11.20 -0.53 -3.91
N ALA A 34 -10.65 -0.23 -5.09
CA ALA A 34 -11.43 -0.09 -6.31
C ALA A 34 -12.07 -1.42 -6.76
N LEU A 35 -11.35 -2.54 -6.66
CA LEU A 35 -11.91 -3.87 -6.93
C LEU A 35 -13.05 -4.18 -5.96
N LEU A 36 -12.89 -3.91 -4.67
CA LEU A 36 -13.93 -4.09 -3.66
C LEU A 36 -15.15 -3.21 -3.95
N GLY A 37 -14.96 -1.95 -4.33
CA GLY A 37 -16.06 -1.06 -4.73
C GLY A 37 -16.83 -1.62 -5.93
N ARG A 38 -16.14 -2.21 -6.91
CA ARG A 38 -16.77 -2.83 -8.07
C ARG A 38 -17.60 -4.07 -7.71
N ILE A 39 -17.14 -4.92 -6.79
CA ILE A 39 -17.81 -6.19 -6.46
C ILE A 39 -18.85 -6.06 -5.34
N SER A 40 -18.72 -5.06 -4.46
CA SER A 40 -19.65 -4.85 -3.34
C SER A 40 -20.63 -3.69 -3.55
N GLY A 41 -20.32 -2.76 -4.46
CA GLY A 41 -21.05 -1.49 -4.60
C GLY A 41 -20.84 -0.51 -3.43
N ALA A 42 -19.93 -0.81 -2.48
CA ALA A 42 -19.73 -0.01 -1.28
C ALA A 42 -19.04 1.34 -1.61
N HIS A 43 -19.71 2.45 -1.30
CA HIS A 43 -19.16 3.80 -1.54
C HIS A 43 -17.86 4.05 -0.75
N GLU A 44 -17.79 3.54 0.48
CA GLU A 44 -16.60 3.60 1.36
C GLU A 44 -15.35 3.00 0.70
N ALA A 45 -15.50 2.01 -0.19
CA ALA A 45 -14.38 1.44 -0.94
C ALA A 45 -13.84 2.41 -2.01
N GLY A 46 -14.73 3.20 -2.63
CA GLY A 46 -14.34 4.28 -3.54
C GLY A 46 -13.59 5.40 -2.82
N ASP A 47 -14.08 5.81 -1.64
CA ASP A 47 -13.41 6.80 -0.80
C ASP A 47 -12.03 6.34 -0.33
N LEU A 48 -11.92 5.07 0.06
CA LEU A 48 -10.65 4.46 0.44
C LEU A 48 -9.67 4.41 -0.73
N SER A 49 -10.14 4.10 -1.94
CA SER A 49 -9.31 4.14 -3.15
C SER A 49 -8.75 5.54 -3.40
N MET A 50 -9.60 6.57 -3.30
CA MET A 50 -9.19 7.96 -3.46
C MET A 50 -8.27 8.46 -2.35
N HIS A 51 -8.45 7.96 -1.12
CA HIS A 51 -7.54 8.21 -0.01
C HIS A 51 -6.16 7.59 -0.27
N ALA A 52 -6.11 6.33 -0.71
CA ALA A 52 -4.87 5.63 -1.01
C ALA A 52 -4.08 6.28 -2.16
N LEU A 53 -4.75 6.86 -3.16
CA LEU A 53 -4.07 7.67 -4.18
C LEU A 53 -3.35 8.89 -3.57
N ARG A 54 -3.94 9.56 -2.58
CA ARG A 54 -3.27 10.66 -1.85
C ARG A 54 -2.09 10.15 -1.03
N LEU A 55 -2.18 8.95 -0.46
CA LEU A 55 -1.05 8.32 0.23
C LEU A 55 0.11 8.02 -0.73
N ALA A 56 -0.18 7.55 -1.96
CA ALA A 56 0.84 7.29 -2.96
C ALA A 56 1.62 8.56 -3.33
N GLU A 57 0.95 9.72 -3.39
CA GLU A 57 1.60 11.01 -3.61
C GLU A 57 2.48 11.44 -2.43
N LYS A 58 2.02 11.23 -1.20
CA LYS A 58 2.80 11.50 0.01
C LYS A 58 4.05 10.63 0.08
N GLU A 59 3.93 9.34 -0.24
CA GLU A 59 5.06 8.40 -0.30
C GLU A 59 6.09 8.82 -1.36
N ALA A 60 5.65 9.14 -2.57
CA ALA A 60 6.54 9.61 -3.62
C ALA A 60 7.23 10.94 -3.28
N HIS A 61 6.51 11.83 -2.59
CA HIS A 61 7.10 13.06 -2.06
C HIS A 61 8.17 12.76 -1.01
N ALA A 62 7.91 11.85 -0.06
CA ALA A 62 8.88 11.43 0.92
C ALA A 62 10.14 10.81 0.27
N ALA A 63 9.96 9.96 -0.75
CA ALA A 63 11.07 9.40 -1.53
C ALA A 63 11.92 10.49 -2.23
N THR A 64 11.27 11.52 -2.77
CA THR A 64 11.96 12.67 -3.38
C THR A 64 12.78 13.44 -2.34
N VAL A 65 12.21 13.70 -1.16
CA VAL A 65 12.89 14.41 -0.06
C VAL A 65 14.09 13.61 0.45
N LEU A 66 13.95 12.30 0.64
CA LEU A 66 15.05 11.40 1.01
C LEU A 66 16.18 11.43 -0.03
N THR A 67 15.82 11.36 -1.32
CA THR A 67 16.79 11.41 -2.42
C THR A 67 17.55 12.74 -2.43
N ARG A 68 16.85 13.86 -2.26
CA ARG A 68 17.48 15.18 -2.16
C ARG A 68 18.44 15.27 -0.98
N ALA A 69 18.02 14.81 0.20
CA ALA A 69 18.88 14.79 1.39
C ALA A 69 20.13 13.91 1.18
N ARG A 70 19.99 12.74 0.53
CA ARG A 70 21.13 11.86 0.20
C ARG A 70 22.15 12.50 -0.73
N ARG A 71 21.72 13.42 -1.60
CA ARG A 71 22.59 14.13 -2.56
C ARG A 71 23.32 15.36 -1.98
N MET A 72 23.02 15.75 -0.74
CA MET A 72 23.74 16.86 -0.08
C MET A 72 25.22 16.49 0.18
N PRO A 73 26.13 17.47 0.26
CA PRO A 73 27.51 17.23 0.67
C PRO A 73 27.58 16.55 2.06
N PRO A 74 28.56 15.67 2.31
CA PRO A 74 28.75 15.05 3.62
C PRO A 74 28.91 16.10 4.75
N GLY A 75 28.34 15.81 5.92
CA GLY A 75 28.43 16.66 7.11
C GLY A 75 27.12 16.74 7.91
N ALA A 76 27.15 17.44 9.03
CA ALA A 76 26.04 17.52 9.99
C ALA A 76 24.71 17.99 9.36
N ALA A 77 24.75 18.89 8.38
CA ALA A 77 23.55 19.36 7.68
C ALA A 77 22.85 18.24 6.88
N ARG A 78 23.63 17.36 6.22
CA ARG A 78 23.10 16.19 5.51
C ARG A 78 22.51 15.19 6.48
N GLU A 79 23.19 14.93 7.59
CA GLU A 79 22.73 13.99 8.63
C GLU A 79 21.42 14.44 9.25
N SER A 80 21.30 15.72 9.62
CA SER A 80 20.06 16.30 10.14
C SER A 80 18.92 16.23 9.11
N ALA A 81 19.20 16.60 7.85
CA ALA A 81 18.19 16.51 6.79
C ALA A 81 17.73 15.08 6.53
N LEU A 82 18.63 14.09 6.58
CA LEU A 82 18.29 12.67 6.45
C LEU A 82 17.48 12.16 7.62
N ALA A 83 17.84 12.51 8.86
CA ALA A 83 17.09 12.12 10.04
C ALA A 83 15.64 12.63 9.98
N GLU A 84 15.45 13.90 9.61
CA GLU A 84 14.12 14.49 9.45
C GLU A 84 13.34 13.84 8.31
N ALA A 85 13.96 13.65 7.15
CA ALA A 85 13.33 13.02 5.99
C ALA A 85 12.88 11.59 6.30
N ARG A 86 13.70 10.81 7.01
CA ARG A 86 13.38 9.45 7.47
C ARG A 86 12.16 9.44 8.40
N ARG A 87 12.17 10.32 9.41
CA ARG A 87 11.06 10.44 10.36
C ARG A 87 9.73 10.77 9.65
N ARG A 88 9.77 11.69 8.67
CA ARG A 88 8.59 12.04 7.87
C ARG A 88 8.13 10.93 6.92
N ALA A 89 9.04 10.08 6.45
CA ALA A 89 8.69 8.96 5.58
C ALA A 89 7.90 7.86 6.33
N CYS A 90 8.04 7.75 7.65
CA CYS A 90 7.29 6.76 8.43
C CYS A 90 5.79 7.06 8.53
N GLU A 91 5.39 8.34 8.50
CA GLU A 91 3.98 8.75 8.64
C GLU A 91 3.07 8.22 7.50
N PRO A 92 3.36 8.47 6.21
CA PRO A 92 2.54 7.92 5.14
C PRO A 92 2.59 6.39 5.10
N ALA A 93 3.70 5.76 5.48
CA ALA A 93 3.83 4.31 5.49
C ALA A 93 2.91 3.69 6.55
N ALA A 94 2.84 4.29 7.74
CA ALA A 94 1.90 3.86 8.77
C ALA A 94 0.44 3.99 8.29
N ALA A 95 0.10 5.09 7.61
CA ALA A 95 -1.22 5.28 7.03
C ALA A 95 -1.56 4.25 5.93
N VAL A 96 -0.58 3.81 5.14
CA VAL A 96 -0.76 2.72 4.16
C VAL A 96 -1.08 1.39 4.86
N ILE A 97 -0.46 1.08 6.00
CA ILE A 97 -0.77 -0.12 6.79
C ILE A 97 -2.22 -0.05 7.30
N THR A 98 -2.64 1.08 7.85
CA THR A 98 -4.03 1.30 8.29
C THR A 98 -5.01 1.14 7.13
N ALA A 99 -4.70 1.71 5.96
CA ALA A 99 -5.58 1.61 4.80
C ALA A 99 -5.64 0.18 4.24
N ALA A 100 -4.54 -0.59 4.30
CA ALA A 100 -4.52 -2.00 3.95
C ALA A 100 -5.39 -2.85 4.89
N ALA A 101 -5.38 -2.58 6.20
CA ALA A 101 -6.29 -3.23 7.15
C ALA A 101 -7.77 -2.93 6.80
N ALA A 102 -8.09 -1.67 6.49
CA ALA A 102 -9.44 -1.28 6.08
C ALA A 102 -9.90 -2.01 4.80
N VAL A 103 -9.00 -2.27 3.83
CA VAL A 103 -9.32 -3.11 2.67
C VAL A 103 -9.73 -4.52 3.09
N LEU A 104 -9.02 -5.15 4.05
CA LEU A 104 -9.36 -6.49 4.51
C LEU A 104 -10.67 -6.53 5.30
N ASP A 105 -10.99 -5.48 6.05
CA ASP A 105 -12.28 -5.35 6.72
C ASP A 105 -13.44 -5.28 5.71
N LEU A 106 -13.26 -4.53 4.62
CA LEU A 106 -14.23 -4.47 3.52
C LEU A 106 -14.33 -5.81 2.77
N ALA A 107 -13.19 -6.45 2.50
CA ALA A 107 -13.14 -7.76 1.86
C ALA A 107 -13.90 -8.81 2.66
N GLY A 108 -13.81 -8.78 3.99
CA GLY A 108 -14.54 -9.69 4.87
C GLY A 108 -16.07 -9.51 4.87
N ARG A 109 -16.59 -8.41 4.31
CA ARG A 109 -18.03 -8.17 4.15
C ARG A 109 -18.58 -8.69 2.83
N VAL A 110 -17.71 -9.05 1.88
CA VAL A 110 -18.12 -9.57 0.57
C VAL A 110 -18.60 -11.02 0.76
N PRO A 111 -19.84 -11.34 0.36
CA PRO A 111 -20.34 -12.70 0.50
C PRO A 111 -19.55 -13.66 -0.41
N PRO A 112 -19.43 -14.93 -0.03
CA PRO A 112 -18.88 -15.98 -0.88
C PRO A 112 -19.57 -16.05 -2.25
N ASP A 113 -18.84 -15.73 -3.32
CA ASP A 113 -19.33 -15.84 -4.70
C ASP A 113 -18.18 -16.19 -5.67
N PRO A 114 -18.27 -17.32 -6.42
CA PRO A 114 -17.28 -17.70 -7.43
C PRO A 114 -17.05 -16.64 -8.50
N TRP A 115 -18.07 -15.85 -8.85
CA TRP A 115 -17.99 -14.84 -9.91
C TRP A 115 -17.14 -13.63 -9.53
N VAL A 116 -16.87 -13.43 -8.24
CA VAL A 116 -16.02 -12.34 -7.73
C VAL A 116 -14.74 -12.85 -7.05
N ALA A 117 -14.56 -14.17 -6.97
CA ALA A 117 -13.47 -14.80 -6.23
C ALA A 117 -12.08 -14.31 -6.68
N THR A 118 -11.86 -14.11 -7.98
CA THR A 118 -10.59 -13.62 -8.51
C THR A 118 -10.28 -12.19 -8.09
N ASP A 119 -11.30 -11.32 -8.05
CA ASP A 119 -11.13 -9.92 -7.67
C ASP A 119 -10.94 -9.78 -6.17
N LEU A 120 -11.67 -10.57 -5.39
CA LEU A 120 -11.51 -10.64 -3.95
C LEU A 120 -10.11 -11.15 -3.59
N ALA A 121 -9.63 -12.22 -4.25
CA ALA A 121 -8.26 -12.72 -4.08
C ALA A 121 -7.21 -11.67 -4.43
N ALA A 122 -7.39 -10.94 -5.54
CA ALA A 122 -6.48 -9.88 -5.96
C ALA A 122 -6.46 -8.72 -4.95
N ALA A 123 -7.62 -8.29 -4.45
CA ALA A 123 -7.72 -7.23 -3.44
C ALA A 123 -7.02 -7.62 -2.12
N VAL A 124 -7.26 -8.84 -1.65
CA VAL A 124 -6.63 -9.37 -0.41
C VAL A 124 -5.11 -9.47 -0.57
N ALA A 125 -4.62 -10.01 -1.69
CA ALA A 125 -3.20 -10.11 -1.96
C ALA A 125 -2.52 -8.74 -2.06
N ALA A 126 -3.17 -7.78 -2.71
CA ALA A 126 -2.69 -6.41 -2.83
C ALA A 126 -2.60 -5.70 -1.46
N ALA A 127 -3.62 -5.84 -0.61
CA ALA A 127 -3.59 -5.30 0.76
C ALA A 127 -2.43 -5.88 1.59
N ARG A 128 -2.22 -7.20 1.53
CA ARG A 128 -1.09 -7.86 2.19
C ARG A 128 0.25 -7.32 1.69
N ALA A 129 0.41 -7.19 0.38
CA ALA A 129 1.62 -6.66 -0.23
C ALA A 129 1.87 -5.21 0.21
N ALA A 130 0.82 -4.38 0.23
CA ALA A 130 0.89 -3.00 0.69
C ALA A 130 1.42 -2.88 2.13
N ALA A 131 0.80 -3.59 3.09
CA ALA A 131 1.22 -3.55 4.48
C ALA A 131 2.64 -4.08 4.68
N THR A 132 3.01 -5.15 3.97
CA THR A 132 4.37 -5.70 4.03
C THR A 132 5.41 -4.68 3.55
N THR A 133 5.18 -4.05 2.39
CA THR A 133 6.10 -3.05 1.84
C THR A 133 6.18 -1.81 2.73
N ALA A 134 5.05 -1.33 3.26
CA ALA A 134 5.02 -0.18 4.17
C ALA A 134 5.72 -0.48 5.51
N GLY A 135 5.55 -1.69 6.05
CA GLY A 135 6.28 -2.15 7.24
C GLY A 135 7.79 -2.09 7.04
N VAL A 136 8.29 -2.63 5.93
CA VAL A 136 9.72 -2.56 5.57
C VAL A 136 10.20 -1.10 5.43
N SER A 137 9.37 -0.21 4.88
CA SER A 137 9.68 1.22 4.82
C SER A 137 9.88 1.82 6.22
N ILE A 138 8.99 1.50 7.18
CA ILE A 138 9.12 1.97 8.56
C ILE A 138 10.39 1.42 9.20
N GLU A 139 10.71 0.14 9.01
CA GLU A 139 11.91 -0.49 9.56
C GLU A 139 13.18 0.21 9.08
N ILE A 140 13.29 0.42 7.76
CA ILE A 140 14.46 1.07 7.14
C ILE A 140 14.66 2.50 7.64
N HIS A 141 13.57 3.25 7.85
CA HIS A 141 13.65 4.67 8.16
C HIS A 141 13.69 4.97 9.66
N SER A 142 13.01 4.17 10.49
CA SER A 142 12.99 4.33 11.95
C SER A 142 14.08 3.56 12.67
N GLY A 143 14.57 2.45 12.10
CA GLY A 143 15.46 1.50 12.76
C GLY A 143 14.78 0.61 13.81
N ALA A 144 13.46 0.71 13.96
CA ALA A 144 12.65 -0.14 14.82
C ALA A 144 12.04 -1.30 14.01
N ALA A 145 11.51 -2.32 14.69
CA ALA A 145 10.74 -3.38 14.05
C ALA A 145 9.45 -2.84 13.42
N ALA A 146 8.94 -3.53 12.40
CA ALA A 146 7.66 -3.18 11.79
C ALA A 146 6.52 -3.15 12.83
N PRO A 147 5.52 -2.27 12.66
CA PRO A 147 4.36 -2.23 13.53
C PRO A 147 3.63 -3.59 13.57
N PRO A 148 3.09 -4.01 14.73
CA PRO A 148 2.40 -5.30 14.87
C PRO A 148 1.19 -5.45 13.93
N GLU A 149 0.59 -4.32 13.50
CA GLU A 149 -0.48 -4.28 12.52
C GLU A 149 -0.10 -4.94 11.18
N VAL A 150 1.19 -4.93 10.82
CA VAL A 150 1.67 -5.63 9.61
C VAL A 150 1.45 -7.14 9.73
N ALA A 151 1.69 -7.72 10.91
CA ALA A 151 1.47 -9.14 11.15
C ALA A 151 -0.03 -9.47 11.15
N ALA A 152 -0.85 -8.63 11.79
CA ALA A 152 -2.30 -8.80 11.82
C ALA A 152 -2.92 -8.74 10.40
N VAL A 153 -2.48 -7.81 9.55
CA VAL A 153 -2.91 -7.72 8.15
C VAL A 153 -2.53 -8.99 7.37
N ARG A 154 -1.33 -9.54 7.60
CA ARG A 154 -0.89 -10.77 6.93
C ARG A 154 -1.73 -11.97 7.33
N GLU A 155 -1.95 -12.17 8.63
CA GLU A 155 -2.79 -13.25 9.16
C GLU A 155 -4.19 -13.16 8.59
N ARG A 156 -4.81 -11.98 8.65
CA ARG A 156 -6.15 -11.76 8.12
C ARG A 156 -6.24 -12.01 6.61
N ALA A 157 -5.22 -11.63 5.85
CA ALA A 157 -5.18 -11.89 4.41
C ALA A 157 -5.05 -13.39 4.09
N ASP A 158 -4.30 -14.14 4.90
CA ASP A 158 -4.15 -15.59 4.72
C ASP A 158 -5.48 -16.31 5.01
N GLU A 159 -6.22 -15.92 6.06
CA GLU A 159 -7.58 -16.41 6.34
C GLU A 159 -8.55 -16.15 5.18
N LEU A 160 -8.62 -14.91 4.69
CA LEU A 160 -9.53 -14.54 3.60
C LEU A 160 -9.16 -15.26 2.30
N THR A 161 -7.87 -15.44 2.03
CA THR A 161 -7.40 -16.17 0.84
C THR A 161 -7.82 -17.64 0.90
N ALA A 162 -7.75 -18.27 2.08
CA ALA A 162 -8.23 -19.64 2.26
C ALA A 162 -9.74 -19.74 1.99
N ALA A 163 -10.54 -18.86 2.58
CA ALA A 163 -11.99 -18.82 2.37
C ALA A 163 -12.36 -18.65 0.88
N VAL A 164 -11.70 -17.75 0.16
CA VAL A 164 -11.93 -17.56 -1.29
C VAL A 164 -11.65 -18.82 -2.09
N ARG A 165 -10.60 -19.58 -1.74
CA ARG A 165 -10.24 -20.82 -2.43
C ARG A 165 -11.24 -21.94 -2.18
N GLU A 166 -11.81 -22.03 -0.99
CA GLU A 166 -12.86 -23.02 -0.69
C GLU A 166 -14.09 -22.81 -1.58
N VAL A 167 -14.53 -21.56 -1.73
CA VAL A 167 -15.67 -21.19 -2.60
C VAL A 167 -15.42 -21.59 -4.06
N ALA A 168 -14.20 -21.36 -4.56
CA ALA A 168 -13.83 -21.71 -5.92
C ALA A 168 -13.79 -23.23 -6.19
N LEU A 169 -13.67 -24.05 -5.15
CA LEU A 169 -13.67 -25.52 -5.25
C LEU A 169 -15.08 -26.11 -5.14
N VAL A 170 -15.95 -25.53 -4.33
CA VAL A 170 -17.33 -26.03 -4.09
C VAL A 170 -18.26 -25.75 -5.27
N SER A 171 -17.96 -24.77 -6.12
CA SER A 171 -18.78 -24.41 -7.28
C SER A 171 -18.42 -25.13 -8.58
N ARG A 172 -17.70 -26.26 -8.49
CA ARG A 172 -17.42 -27.17 -9.61
C ARG A 172 -18.34 -28.38 -9.61
#